data_AF-A0A7X8A450-F1
#
_entry.id   AF-A0A7X8A450-F1
#
_cell.length_a   1.000
_cell.length_b   1.000
_cell.length_c   1.000
_cell.angle_alpha   90.00
_cell.angle_beta   90.00
_cell.angle_gamma   90.00
#
_symmetry.space_group_name_H-M   'P 1'
#
loop_
_entity.id
_entity.type
_entity.pdbx_description
1 polymer ?
#
loop_
_entity_poly.entity_id
_entity_poly.type
_entity_poly.pdbx_seq_one_letter_code
_entity_poly.pdbx_strand_id
1 'polypeptide(L)'
;MAIRNASAVWEGNLAAGKGSMKLGSGAYEGPFTFASRFENGKGTNPEELLGAAHAGCFSMALSHGLSEAGFVPTKVSTTAKVHLDKVATGFKITLIELHCEASVPGIDEV
;
A
#
# COMPACT_ATOMS: atom_id res chain seq x y z
N MET A 1 14.64 -18.60 -0.25
CA MET A 1 14.00 -17.43 -0.89
C MET A 1 12.51 -17.73 -1.02
N ALA A 2 11.63 -16.88 -0.49
CA ALA A 2 10.20 -17.04 -0.69
C ALA A 2 9.76 -16.20 -1.90
N ILE A 3 9.14 -16.85 -2.89
CA ILE A 3 8.51 -16.15 -4.03
C ILE A 3 7.04 -15.91 -3.68
N ARG A 4 6.56 -14.69 -3.91
CA ARG A 4 5.15 -14.30 -3.74
C ARG A 4 4.66 -13.73 -5.06
N ASN A 5 3.53 -14.23 -5.53
CA ASN A 5 2.97 -13.86 -6.83
C ASN A 5 1.68 -13.05 -6.65
N ALA A 6 1.43 -12.15 -7.59
CA ALA A 6 0.16 -11.47 -7.80
C ALA A 6 -0.03 -11.32 -9.33
N SER A 7 -1.27 -11.22 -9.78
CA SER A 7 -1.58 -11.10 -11.21
C SER A 7 -2.68 -10.10 -11.45
N ALA A 8 -2.79 -9.63 -12.69
CA ALA A 8 -3.85 -8.75 -13.13
C ALA A 8 -4.28 -9.11 -14.55
N VAL A 9 -5.55 -8.89 -14.87
CA VAL A 9 -6.10 -8.99 -16.22
C VAL A 9 -6.72 -7.65 -16.59
N TRP A 10 -6.56 -7.23 -17.84
CA TRP A 10 -7.20 -6.05 -18.40
C TRP A 10 -7.87 -6.41 -19.73
N GLU A 11 -9.09 -5.93 -19.92
CA GLU A 11 -9.89 -6.16 -21.12
C GLU A 11 -10.34 -4.82 -21.73
N GLY A 12 -10.13 -4.67 -23.04
CA GLY A 12 -10.53 -3.48 -23.79
C GLY A 12 -9.48 -2.37 -23.84
N ASN A 13 -9.88 -1.21 -24.35
CA ASN A 13 -9.01 -0.04 -24.45
C ASN A 13 -8.82 0.64 -23.08
N LEU A 14 -8.01 1.70 -23.00
CA LEU A 14 -7.73 2.37 -21.73
C LEU A 14 -8.97 3.06 -21.13
N ALA A 15 -9.77 3.76 -21.94
CA ALA A 15 -10.83 4.63 -21.44
C ALA A 15 -12.09 3.86 -20.99
N ALA A 16 -12.45 2.79 -21.71
CA ALA A 16 -13.66 1.99 -21.45
C ALA A 16 -13.32 0.56 -20.98
N GLY A 17 -12.04 0.25 -20.83
CA GLY A 17 -11.60 -1.05 -20.36
C GLY A 17 -11.82 -1.23 -18.87
N LYS A 18 -11.70 -2.48 -18.46
CA LYS A 18 -11.84 -2.92 -17.09
C LYS A 18 -10.78 -3.97 -16.80
N GLY A 19 -10.35 -4.04 -15.55
CA GLY A 19 -9.44 -5.08 -15.11
C GLY A 19 -9.78 -5.61 -13.74
N SER A 20 -9.09 -6.68 -13.38
CA SER A 20 -9.12 -7.28 -12.04
C SER A 20 -7.69 -7.55 -11.60
N MET A 21 -7.37 -7.24 -10.34
CA MET A 21 -6.10 -7.58 -9.70
C MET A 21 -6.33 -8.64 -8.63
N LYS A 22 -5.40 -9.60 -8.52
CA LYS A 22 -5.48 -10.73 -7.59
C LYS A 22 -4.15 -10.97 -6.89
N LEU A 23 -4.20 -11.17 -5.57
CA LEU A 23 -3.06 -11.64 -4.81
C LEU A 23 -2.97 -13.17 -4.88
N GLY A 24 -1.76 -13.71 -5.03
CA GLY A 24 -1.54 -15.16 -5.11
C GLY A 24 -1.90 -15.93 -3.83
N SER A 25 -2.09 -15.24 -2.71
CA SER A 25 -2.64 -15.82 -1.47
C SER A 25 -4.15 -16.06 -1.54
N GLY A 26 -4.85 -15.45 -2.49
CA GLY A 26 -6.32 -15.43 -2.55
C GLY A 26 -6.98 -14.47 -1.55
N ALA A 27 -6.20 -13.75 -0.73
CA ALA A 27 -6.73 -12.83 0.28
C ALA A 27 -7.42 -11.59 -0.32
N TYR A 28 -7.15 -11.30 -1.60
CA TYR A 28 -7.73 -10.18 -2.32
C TYR A 28 -7.87 -10.50 -3.80
N GLU A 29 -9.03 -10.17 -4.34
CA GLU A 29 -9.31 -10.03 -5.76
C GLU A 29 -10.29 -8.87 -5.93
N GLY A 30 -10.02 -7.94 -6.84
CA GLY A 30 -10.89 -6.79 -7.01
C GLY A 30 -10.72 -6.02 -8.32
N PRO A 31 -11.80 -5.33 -8.75
CA PRO A 31 -11.82 -4.63 -10.01
C PRO A 31 -11.06 -3.30 -9.95
N PHE A 32 -10.46 -2.93 -11.08
CA PHE A 32 -9.92 -1.59 -11.31
C PHE A 32 -10.27 -1.12 -12.72
N THR A 33 -10.43 0.18 -12.88
CA THR A 33 -10.74 0.84 -14.16
C THR A 33 -9.88 2.09 -14.29
N PHE A 34 -9.93 2.75 -15.45
CA PHE A 34 -9.33 4.08 -15.58
C PHE A 34 -9.92 5.06 -14.58
N ALA A 35 -11.26 5.05 -14.43
CA ALA A 35 -11.97 5.93 -13.51
C ALA A 35 -11.64 5.66 -12.02
N SER A 36 -11.47 4.40 -11.60
CA SER A 36 -11.09 4.11 -10.20
C SER A 36 -9.64 4.44 -9.88
N ARG A 37 -8.80 4.63 -10.90
CA ARG A 37 -7.37 4.94 -10.75
C ARG A 37 -7.05 6.42 -10.87
N PHE A 38 -7.64 7.10 -11.84
CA PHE A 38 -7.31 8.49 -12.19
C PHE A 38 -8.42 9.48 -11.85
N GLU A 39 -9.60 8.99 -11.48
CA GLU A 39 -10.75 9.79 -11.07
C GLU A 39 -11.25 9.30 -9.70
N ASN A 40 -12.38 9.82 -9.23
CA ASN A 40 -13.02 9.36 -7.99
C ASN A 40 -14.05 8.24 -8.28
N GLY A 41 -13.68 7.27 -9.12
CA GLY A 41 -14.52 6.12 -9.46
C GLY A 41 -14.51 5.04 -8.37
N LYS A 42 -15.59 4.24 -8.29
CA LYS A 42 -15.63 3.06 -7.40
C LYS A 42 -14.71 1.96 -7.91
N GLY A 43 -14.04 1.26 -7.00
CA GLY A 43 -13.08 0.18 -7.30
C GLY A 43 -11.78 0.41 -6.53
N THR A 44 -10.82 -0.49 -6.70
CA THR A 44 -9.46 -0.25 -6.18
C THR A 44 -8.60 0.43 -7.25
N ASN A 45 -7.34 0.67 -6.90
CA ASN A 45 -6.29 1.05 -7.82
C ASN A 45 -4.93 0.44 -7.37
N PRO A 46 -3.94 0.35 -8.27
CA PRO A 46 -2.62 -0.17 -7.92
C PRO A 46 -1.94 0.58 -6.77
N GLU A 47 -2.19 1.89 -6.67
CA GLU A 47 -1.59 2.77 -5.68
C GLU A 47 -2.05 2.44 -4.24
N GLU A 48 -3.32 2.09 -4.03
CA GLU A 48 -3.84 1.59 -2.74
C GLU A 48 -3.15 0.29 -2.30
N LEU A 49 -2.98 -0.68 -3.22
CA LEU A 49 -2.33 -1.95 -2.91
C LEU A 49 -0.85 -1.77 -2.58
N LEU A 50 -0.17 -0.86 -3.29
CA LEU A 50 1.21 -0.47 -2.98
C LEU A 50 1.30 0.20 -1.60
N GLY A 51 0.37 1.11 -1.29
CA GLY A 51 0.28 1.78 0.00
C GLY A 51 0.08 0.78 1.14
N ALA A 52 -0.86 -0.17 0.98
CA ALA A 52 -1.10 -1.23 1.96
C ALA A 52 0.15 -2.09 2.21
N ALA A 53 0.86 -2.48 1.13
CA ALA A 53 2.10 -3.24 1.25
C ALA A 53 3.19 -2.44 1.99
N HIS A 54 3.37 -1.16 1.66
CA HIS A 54 4.39 -0.31 2.27
C HIS A 54 4.07 -0.03 3.75
N ALA A 55 2.84 0.34 4.07
CA ALA A 55 2.39 0.55 5.45
C ALA A 55 2.59 -0.69 6.32
N GLY A 56 2.26 -1.88 5.81
CA GLY A 56 2.49 -3.15 6.49
C GLY A 56 3.98 -3.44 6.72
N CYS A 57 4.82 -3.25 5.70
CA CYS A 57 6.26 -3.45 5.80
C CYS A 57 6.90 -2.50 6.83
N PHE A 58 6.59 -1.20 6.76
CA PHE A 58 7.10 -0.21 7.70
C PHE A 58 6.67 -0.52 9.15
N SER A 59 5.39 -0.84 9.37
CA SER A 59 4.88 -1.14 10.72
C SER A 59 5.59 -2.35 11.34
N MET A 60 5.86 -3.38 10.53
CA MET A 60 6.61 -4.57 10.96
C MET A 60 8.07 -4.24 11.29
N ALA A 61 8.74 -3.48 10.43
CA ALA A 61 10.13 -3.09 10.62
C ALA A 61 10.31 -2.20 11.86
N LEU A 62 9.43 -1.21 12.06
CA LEU A 62 9.44 -0.35 13.25
C LEU A 62 9.24 -1.17 14.53
N SER A 63 8.27 -2.10 14.52
CA SER A 63 8.03 -2.99 15.67
C SER A 63 9.25 -3.84 16.02
N HIS A 64 9.94 -4.36 15.00
CA HIS A 64 11.16 -5.13 15.17
C HIS A 64 12.29 -4.28 15.78
N GLY A 65 12.56 -3.10 15.23
CA GLY A 65 13.64 -2.22 15.73
C GLY A 65 13.41 -1.73 17.16
N LEU A 66 12.16 -1.40 17.52
CA LEU A 66 11.79 -1.06 18.90
C LEU A 66 12.04 -2.25 19.84
N SER A 67 11.65 -3.45 19.43
CA SER A 67 11.82 -4.67 20.24
C SER A 67 13.30 -5.01 20.44
N GLU A 68 14.16 -4.81 19.44
CA GLU A 68 15.62 -4.97 19.57
C GLU A 68 16.24 -3.96 20.56
N ALA A 69 15.66 -2.76 20.65
CA ALA A 69 16.04 -1.75 21.63
C ALA A 69 15.45 -1.99 23.03
N GLY A 70 14.70 -3.08 23.25
CA GLY A 70 14.10 -3.43 24.54
C GLY A 70 12.70 -2.87 24.78
N PHE A 71 12.09 -2.22 23.79
CA PHE A 71 10.75 -1.65 23.89
C PHE A 71 9.77 -2.42 23.01
N VAL A 72 8.93 -3.26 23.60
CA VAL A 72 7.94 -4.02 22.82
C VAL A 72 6.69 -3.16 22.61
N PRO A 73 6.37 -2.73 21.37
CA PRO A 73 5.18 -1.93 21.12
C PRO A 73 3.91 -2.78 21.27
N THR A 74 2.84 -2.21 21.81
CA THR A 74 1.53 -2.86 21.89
C THR A 74 0.72 -2.68 20.61
N LYS A 75 1.00 -1.60 19.85
CA LYS A 75 0.37 -1.31 18.56
C LYS A 75 1.26 -0.42 17.70
N VAL A 76 1.32 -0.70 16.41
CA VAL A 76 1.88 0.19 15.38
C VAL A 76 0.85 0.30 14.26
N SER A 77 0.36 1.51 14.01
CA SER A 77 -0.69 1.81 13.05
C SER A 77 -0.17 2.80 12.02
N THR A 78 0.05 2.33 10.80
CA THR A 78 0.59 3.17 9.72
C THR A 78 -0.41 3.31 8.59
N THR A 79 -0.63 4.55 8.15
CA THR A 79 -1.32 4.89 6.90
C THR A 79 -0.29 5.33 5.87
N ALA A 80 -0.31 4.76 4.67
CA ALA A 80 0.49 5.22 3.54
C ALA A 80 -0.38 6.01 2.56
N LYS A 81 -0.04 7.28 2.32
CA LYS A 81 -0.66 8.10 1.27
C LYS A 81 0.21 8.04 0.04
N VAL A 82 -0.29 7.45 -1.04
CA VAL A 82 0.46 7.28 -2.29
C VAL A 82 0.02 8.36 -3.28
N HIS A 83 0.97 9.17 -3.75
CA HIS A 83 0.71 10.31 -4.62
C HIS A 83 1.00 9.91 -6.07
N LEU A 84 -0.04 9.90 -6.89
CA LEU A 84 0.06 9.66 -8.33
C LEU A 84 -0.09 10.99 -9.08
N ASP A 85 1.02 11.53 -9.54
CA ASP A 85 1.04 12.81 -10.22
C ASP A 85 1.13 12.65 -11.74
N LYS A 86 0.50 13.58 -12.46
CA LYS A 86 0.71 13.75 -13.89
C LYS A 86 2.02 14.49 -14.14
N VAL A 87 2.91 13.87 -14.90
CA VAL A 87 4.19 14.42 -15.34
C VAL A 87 4.20 14.57 -16.87
N ALA A 88 5.23 15.23 -17.43
CA ALA A 88 5.31 15.51 -18.87
C ALA A 88 5.17 14.24 -19.75
N THR A 89 5.64 13.09 -19.26
CA THR A 89 5.67 11.81 -20.00
C THR A 89 4.60 10.80 -19.54
N GLY A 90 3.59 11.22 -18.76
CA GLY A 90 2.53 10.33 -18.28
C GLY A 90 2.19 10.53 -16.80
N PHE A 91 2.11 9.44 -16.04
CA PHE A 91 1.85 9.46 -14.60
C PHE A 91 2.99 8.79 -13.84
N LYS A 92 3.28 9.30 -12.64
CA LYS A 92 4.35 8.78 -11.79
C LYS A 92 3.90 8.77 -10.33
N ILE A 93 4.25 7.70 -9.61
CA ILE A 93 4.21 7.72 -8.14
C ILE A 93 5.41 8.53 -7.67
N THR A 94 5.17 9.74 -7.19
CA THR A 94 6.21 10.73 -6.85
C THR A 94 6.56 10.73 -5.36
N LEU A 95 5.58 10.42 -4.51
CA LEU A 95 5.69 10.45 -3.07
C LEU A 95 4.83 9.35 -2.43
N ILE A 96 5.33 8.77 -1.34
CA ILE A 96 4.53 7.97 -0.42
C ILE A 96 4.77 8.54 0.98
N GLU A 97 3.75 9.17 1.57
CA GLU A 97 3.81 9.69 2.94
C GLU A 97 3.36 8.59 3.92
N LEU A 98 4.19 8.31 4.94
CA LEU A 98 3.84 7.38 6.00
C LEU A 98 3.44 8.16 7.25
N HIS A 99 2.18 8.01 7.66
CA HIS A 99 1.66 8.54 8.91
C HIS A 99 1.54 7.37 9.89
N CYS A 100 2.37 7.38 10.94
CA CYS A 100 2.43 6.29 11.90
C CYS A 100 2.07 6.77 13.31
N GLU A 101 1.20 6.03 13.98
CA GLU A 101 0.91 6.13 15.41
C GLU A 101 1.28 4.81 16.08
N ALA A 102 2.13 4.85 17.10
CA ALA A 102 2.57 3.67 17.83
C ALA A 102 2.35 3.85 19.34
N SER A 103 1.93 2.79 20.01
CA SER A 103 1.84 2.72 21.47
C SER A 103 2.98 1.86 21.99
N VAL A 104 3.94 2.49 22.69
CA VAL A 104 5.17 1.85 23.13
C VAL A 104 5.40 2.15 24.62
N PRO A 105 5.03 1.23 25.52
CA PRO A 105 5.21 1.45 26.96
C PRO A 105 6.67 1.66 27.34
N GLY A 106 6.94 2.65 28.21
CA GLY A 106 8.26 2.90 28.80
C GLY A 106 9.29 3.57 27.89
N ILE A 107 8.96 3.91 26.64
CA ILE A 107 9.93 4.47 25.70
C ILE A 107 10.40 5.89 26.07
N ASP A 108 9.53 6.68 26.72
CA ASP A 108 9.81 8.07 27.10
C ASP A 108 10.56 8.20 28.44
N GLU A 109 10.83 7.07 29.12
CA GLU A 109 11.48 7.04 30.43
C GLU A 109 13.02 6.95 30.33
N VAL A 110 13.57 7.10 29.12
CA VAL A 110 15.00 6.97 28.79
C VAL A 110 15.61 8.28 28.30
#